data_AF-A0A4Y8WID7-F1
#
_entry.id   AF-A0A4Y8WID7-F1
#
_cell.length_a   1.000
_cell.length_b   1.000
_cell.length_c   1.000
_cell.angle_alpha   90.00
_cell.angle_beta   90.00
_cell.angle_gamma   90.00
#
_symmetry.space_group_name_H-M   'P 1'
#
loop_
_entity.id
_entity.type
_entity.pdbx_description
1 polymer ?
#
loop_
_entity_poly.entity_id
_entity_poly.type
_entity_poly.pdbx_seq_one_letter_code
_entity_poly.pdbx_strand_id
1 'polypeptide(L)' 'MNNHTLEQHLAEADQPVKDFMADLLETLGKKITDNQDPKLALRYFGAQLEIKLVNFEGQYDQRQL' A
#
# COMPACT_ATOMS: atom_id res chain seq x y z
N MET A 1 17.02 -0.30 -11.22
CA MET A 1 16.94 -1.23 -10.08
C MET A 1 15.89 -2.27 -10.43
N ASN A 2 16.17 -3.55 -10.25
CA ASN A 2 15.20 -4.61 -10.50
C ASN A 2 14.15 -4.56 -9.37
N ASN A 3 12.86 -4.59 -9.70
CA ASN A 3 11.77 -4.55 -8.70
C ASN A 3 11.94 -5.62 -7.60
N HIS A 4 12.56 -6.73 -7.97
CA HIS A 4 12.90 -7.85 -7.08
C HIS A 4 13.66 -7.45 -5.82
N THR A 5 14.53 -6.44 -5.87
CA THR A 5 15.30 -5.99 -4.69
C THR A 5 14.39 -5.31 -3.66
N LEU A 6 13.39 -4.53 -4.10
CA LEU A 6 12.44 -3.87 -3.19
C LEU A 6 11.46 -4.87 -2.59
N GLU A 7 11.02 -5.86 -3.36
CA GLU A 7 10.18 -6.95 -2.88
C GLU A 7 10.87 -7.75 -1.76
N GLN A 8 12.15 -8.08 -1.95
CA GLN A 8 12.97 -8.75 -0.93
C GLN A 8 13.13 -7.89 0.32
N HIS A 9 13.48 -6.61 0.17
CA HIS A 9 13.61 -5.70 1.30
C HIS A 9 12.31 -5.59 2.10
N LEU A 10 11.15 -5.56 1.45
CA LEU A 10 9.86 -5.55 2.14
C LEU A 10 9.57 -6.85 2.90
N ALA A 11 9.90 -8.00 2.32
CA ALA A 11 9.73 -9.31 2.96
C ALA A 11 10.58 -9.43 4.23
N GLU A 12 11.81 -8.93 4.18
CA GLU A 12 12.79 -8.98 5.26
C GLU A 12 12.71 -7.79 6.23
N ALA A 13 11.90 -6.77 5.93
CA ALA A 13 11.81 -5.56 6.74
C ALA A 13 11.34 -5.82 8.17
N ASP A 14 11.76 -4.95 9.07
CA ASP A 14 11.30 -4.92 10.46
C ASP A 14 9.79 -4.65 10.54
N GLN A 15 9.18 -5.09 11.66
CA GLN A 15 7.74 -4.97 11.89
C GLN A 15 7.18 -3.55 11.65
N PRO A 16 7.82 -2.45 12.07
CA PRO A 16 7.28 -1.11 11.81
C PRO A 16 7.10 -0.77 10.32
N VAL A 17 7.98 -1.29 9.45
CA VAL A 17 7.84 -1.11 8.00
C VAL A 17 6.68 -1.95 7.47
N LYS A 18 6.51 -3.17 7.97
CA LYS A 18 5.40 -4.05 7.61
C LYS A 18 4.06 -3.47 8.05
N ASP A 19 3.99 -2.91 9.25
CA ASP A 19 2.80 -2.22 9.77
C ASP A 19 2.45 -1.02 8.89
N PHE A 20 3.44 -0.19 8.54
CA PHE A 20 3.25 0.92 7.61
C PHE A 20 2.71 0.46 6.25
N MET A 21 3.25 -0.64 5.70
CA MET A 21 2.76 -1.20 4.43
C MET A 21 1.33 -1.74 4.55
N ALA A 22 0.96 -2.33 5.69
CA ALA A 22 -0.40 -2.78 5.94
C ALA A 22 -1.39 -1.59 5.96
N ASP A 23 -1.05 -0.53 6.69
CA ASP A 23 -1.86 0.70 6.76
C ASP A 23 -1.99 1.37 5.38
N LEU A 24 -0.89 1.39 4.62
CA LEU A 24 -0.85 1.91 3.25
C LEU A 24 -1.81 1.14 2.34
N LEU A 25 -1.77 -0.19 2.37
CA LEU A 25 -2.64 -1.06 1.58
C LEU A 25 -4.09 -0.94 2.00
N GLU A 26 -4.39 -0.88 3.31
CA GLU A 26 -5.74 -0.68 3.82
C GLU A 26 -6.32 0.68 3.36
N THR A 27 -5.52 1.74 3.47
CA THR A 27 -5.92 3.09 3.05
C THR A 27 -6.24 3.14 1.55
N LEU A 28 -5.39 2.52 0.72
CA LEU A 28 -5.61 2.43 -0.72
C LEU A 28 -6.78 1.51 -1.08
N GLY A 29 -6.96 0.40 -0.35
CA GLY A 29 -8.07 -0.53 -0.50
C GLY A 29 -9.42 0.11 -0.21
N LYS A 30 -9.52 0.90 0.87
CA LYS A 30 -10.74 1.68 1.19
C LYS A 30 -11.13 2.61 0.05
N LYS A 31 -10.16 3.25 -0.61
CA LYS A 31 -10.43 4.09 -1.79
C LYS A 31 -11.04 3.31 -2.94
N ILE A 32 -10.63 2.06 -3.16
CA ILE A 32 -11.28 1.17 -4.15
C ILE A 32 -12.73 0.92 -3.74
N THR A 33 -12.97 0.55 -2.48
CA THR A 33 -14.32 0.29 -1.96
C THR A 33 -15.23 1.51 -2.08
N ASP A 34 -14.69 2.70 -1.86
CA ASP A 34 -15.41 3.98 -1.97
C ASP A 34 -15.54 4.49 -3.43
N ASN A 35 -15.14 3.69 -4.42
CA ASN A 35 -15.12 4.03 -5.85
C ASN A 35 -14.31 5.32 -6.16
N GLN A 36 -13.22 5.53 -5.42
CA GLN A 36 -12.25 6.61 -5.59
C GLN A 36 -11.00 6.09 -6.31
N ASP A 37 -10.22 7.01 -6.91
CA ASP A 37 -8.91 6.68 -7.46
C ASP A 37 -7.97 6.25 -6.31
N PRO A 38 -7.47 4.99 -6.28
CA PRO A 38 -6.70 4.46 -5.17
C PRO A 38 -5.25 4.91 -5.26
N LYS A 39 -5.05 6.21 -5.03
CA LYS A 39 -3.76 6.87 -4.94
C LYS A 39 -3.65 7.74 -3.70
N LEU A 40 -2.43 7.95 -3.25
CA LEU A 40 -2.10 8.88 -2.18
C LEU A 40 -0.74 9.52 -2.42
N ALA A 41 -0.52 10.67 -1.81
CA ALA A 41 0.76 11.36 -1.81
C ALA A 41 1.28 11.49 -0.38
N LEU A 42 2.53 11.08 -0.17
CA LEU A 42 3.23 11.17 1.11
C LEU A 42 4.40 12.14 0.98
N ARG A 43 4.75 12.79 2.08
CA ARG A 43 5.98 13.58 2.19
C ARG A 43 6.90 12.93 3.20
N TYR A 44 8.16 12.73 2.81
CA TYR A 44 9.16 12.12 3.69
C TYR A 44 10.55 12.67 3.35
N PHE A 45 11.28 13.17 4.35
CA PHE A 45 12.59 13.82 4.18
C PHE A 45 12.66 14.84 3.01
N GLY A 46 11.61 15.65 2.83
CA GLY A 46 11.54 16.64 1.76
C GLY A 46 11.23 16.06 0.37
N ALA A 47 11.17 14.75 0.20
CA ALA A 47 10.66 14.10 -1.00
C ALA A 47 9.12 14.03 -0.96
N GLN A 48 8.49 14.11 -2.13
CA GLN A 48 7.09 13.79 -2.32
C GLN A 48 6.98 12.48 -3.09
N LEU A 49 6.30 11.50 -2.49
CA LEU A 49 6.10 10.17 -3.04
C LEU A 49 4.62 10.03 -3.41
N GLU A 50 4.34 9.77 -4.69
CA GLU A 50 3.00 9.34 -5.11
C GLU A 50 2.96 7.82 -5.18
N ILE A 51 1.95 7.23 -4.56
CA ILE A 51 1.75 5.79 -4.51
C ILE A 51 0.34 5.50 -5.05
N LYS A 52 0.26 4.63 -6.05
CA LYS A 52 -0.99 4.17 -6.64
C LYS A 52 -1.09 2.66 -6.52
N LEU A 53 -2.21 2.18 -5.99
CA LEU A 53 -2.54 0.77 -5.99
C LEU A 53 -3.05 0.39 -7.39
N VAL A 54 -2.30 -0.46 -8.08
CA VAL A 54 -2.58 -0.85 -9.48
C VAL A 54 -3.55 -2.03 -9.53
N ASN A 55 -3.36 -3.01 -8.65
CA ASN A 55 -4.20 -4.18 -8.51
C ASN A 55 -4.14 -4.67 -7.06
N PHE A 56 -5.23 -5.27 -6.58
CA PHE A 56 -5.29 -5.90 -5.27
C PHE A 56 -6.10 -7.18 -5.39
N GLU A 57 -5.40 -8.32 -5.46
CA GLU A 57 -6.01 -9.65 -5.63
C GLU A 57 -6.58 -10.22 -4.32
N GLY A 58 -6.30 -9.56 -3.18
CA GLY A 58 -6.94 -9.86 -1.91
C GLY A 58 -8.42 -9.51 -1.99
N GLN A 59 -9.29 -10.52 -2.00
CA GLN A 59 -10.73 -10.29 -1.95
C GLN A 59 -11.07 -9.53 -0.66
N TYR A 60 -11.50 -8.27 -0.78
CA TYR A 60 -12.33 -7.64 0.24
C TYR A 60 -13.68 -8.38 0.19
N ASP A 61 -13.76 -9.53 0.87
CA ASP A 61 -15.05 -10.19 1.08
C ASP A 61 -15.87 -9.22 1.95
N GLN A 62 -16.85 -8.54 1.34
CA GLN A 62 -17.73 -7.56 1.99
C GLN A 62 -18.70 -8.21 3.02
N ARG A 63 -18.27 -9.28 3.70
CA ARG A 63 -19.07 -10.05 4.63
C ARG A 63 -18.49 -9.98 6.03
N GLN A 64 -18.51 -8.81 6.65
CA GLN A 64 -18.65 -8.66 8.11
C GLN A 64 -19.27 -7.28 8.45
N LEU A 65 -20.58 -7.12 8.19
CA LEU A 65 -21.49 -6.25 8.96
C LEU A 65 -22.88 -6.90 8.96
#